data_AF-A0A7K8LHE7-F1
#
_entry.id   AF-A0A7K8LHE7-F1
#
_cell.length_a   1.000
_cell.length_b   1.000
_cell.length_c   1.000
_cell.angle_alpha   90.00
_cell.angle_beta   90.00
_cell.angle_gamma   90.00
#
_symmetry.space_group_name_H-M   'P 1'
#
loop_
_entity.id
_entity.type
_entity.pdbx_description
1 polymer ?
#
loop_
_entity_poly.entity_id
_entity_poly.type
_entity_poly.pdbx_seq_one_letter_code
_entity_poly.pdbx_strand_id
1 'polypeptide(L)'
;LTCSSSAGPCPIEASGTKSHFAVTDFPEEGGWSAVVQQQDGDSISVSLCSPPSARIGRYSLTLEISTDSQGSSYHLGHFILLFNAWHPEDVVFLRDEDERREYVLSQQGLIYQGTRDYITSTPWNFGQFEDDVLSICLKLLDMNPKFLRDQNRDCSRRNDPVYIGRVVSAMVNCNDEDRGVLAGRWDNCYEDGMSPMAWIGSVDILRRWQKFGCQPVKYGQCWVFAAVACTVLRCLGVPSRVVTNYNSAHDTNGNLVIDRYLSEVGDEDRRSRDMIWNFHCWVESWMARPDLAPGYDGWQALDPTPQEKSEGVFCCGPAPVTAIREGDLQLKYDIPFIFAEVNADVVYWVVKPDGSQKKSTHSSVVGKNISTKSVGKDSREDITHTYKYPEGSEKEREVFAKAEHEMSSVREEEEGLHLKIKLSEGANNGCDFDVFAVIYNAMDTERVCRLMLCARTASYSGSVGPQCGMKDLLNLTLAPQEEKRVPLRVLYEEYGQSLTQDNLIKVVALLTEYQTGDVIVAVRDVYVQNPEIRIRVLGEPMQERKLVAEISLVNPLADPLNNCVFVVEGSGLTEGQQIKELEEPVEPQAEARFRLDFVPHQAGLHKLMVDFESDKLAGVKGYRNIIIAPRPE
;
A
#
# COMPACT_ATOMS: atom_id res chain seq x y z
N LEU A 1 43.45 18.58 17.69
CA LEU A 1 42.09 18.22 18.14
C LEU A 1 41.65 16.99 17.36
N THR A 2 41.02 16.01 17.99
CA THR A 2 40.52 14.81 17.33
C THR A 2 39.05 14.62 17.67
N CYS A 3 38.21 14.40 16.67
CA CYS A 3 36.81 14.07 16.85
C CYS A 3 36.63 12.56 16.88
N SER A 4 35.69 12.07 17.69
CA SER A 4 35.21 10.68 17.68
C SER A 4 33.71 10.69 17.46
N SER A 5 33.24 9.96 16.45
CA SER A 5 31.82 9.69 16.21
C SER A 5 31.52 8.23 16.52
N SER A 6 30.43 7.95 17.23
CA SER A 6 30.04 6.60 17.62
C SER A 6 28.54 6.38 17.45
N ALA A 7 28.14 5.30 16.78
CA ALA A 7 26.76 4.89 16.55
C ALA A 7 26.46 3.54 17.18
N GLY A 8 25.24 3.43 17.74
CA GLY A 8 24.79 2.21 18.40
C GLY A 8 25.41 1.97 19.79
N PRO A 9 24.96 0.92 20.49
CA PRO A 9 25.34 0.66 21.88
C PRO A 9 26.74 0.08 22.06
N CYS A 10 27.29 -0.57 21.04
CA CYS A 10 28.61 -1.23 21.06
C CYS A 10 29.48 -0.77 19.87
N PRO A 11 29.92 0.51 19.84
CA PRO A 11 30.60 1.09 18.69
C PRO A 11 32.01 0.52 18.51
N ILE A 12 32.32 0.03 17.31
CA ILE A 12 33.59 -0.62 16.95
C ILE A 12 34.09 -0.05 15.62
N GLU A 13 35.35 0.41 15.58
CA GLU A 13 35.98 1.00 14.39
C GLU A 13 35.98 0.06 13.19
N ALA A 14 36.38 -1.20 13.38
CA ALA A 14 36.42 -2.21 12.32
C ALA A 14 35.05 -2.49 11.68
N SER A 15 33.95 -2.13 12.36
CA SER A 15 32.59 -2.29 11.85
C SER A 15 31.99 -1.00 11.26
N GLY A 16 32.73 0.11 11.30
CA GLY A 16 32.28 1.43 10.83
C GLY A 16 31.27 2.12 11.77
N THR A 17 30.97 1.55 12.94
CA THR A 17 30.09 2.16 13.95
C THR A 17 30.84 3.09 14.91
N LYS A 18 32.17 3.16 14.79
CA LYS A 18 33.02 4.17 15.46
C LYS A 18 33.99 4.76 14.45
N SER A 19 34.29 6.05 14.53
CA SER A 19 35.33 6.68 13.71
C SER A 19 36.04 7.78 14.48
N HIS A 20 37.37 7.80 14.42
CA HIS A 20 38.22 8.88 14.92
C HIS A 20 38.82 9.63 13.74
N PHE A 21 38.77 10.96 13.77
CA PHE A 21 39.24 11.80 12.68
C PHE A 21 39.78 13.12 13.24
N ALA A 22 40.94 13.54 12.74
CA ALA A 22 41.59 14.75 13.21
C ALA A 22 40.87 16.00 12.69
N VAL A 23 40.95 17.10 13.44
CA VAL A 23 40.59 18.43 12.93
C VAL A 23 41.75 18.95 12.09
N THR A 24 41.50 19.22 10.81
CA THR A 24 42.49 19.56 9.78
C THR A 24 42.11 20.85 9.04
N ASP A 25 43.02 21.34 8.19
CA ASP A 25 42.78 22.51 7.31
C ASP A 25 42.13 22.11 5.96
N PHE A 26 42.15 20.82 5.62
CA PHE A 26 41.65 20.29 4.35
C PHE A 26 40.80 19.03 4.61
N PRO A 27 39.76 18.77 3.80
CA PRO A 27 38.93 17.58 3.94
C PRO A 27 39.71 16.30 3.60
N GLU A 28 39.34 15.22 4.26
CA GLU A 28 39.82 13.86 3.96
C GLU A 28 38.77 13.16 3.06
N GLU A 29 39.19 12.56 1.96
CA GLU A 29 38.28 11.93 0.99
C GLU A 29 37.81 10.55 1.48
N GLY A 30 36.52 10.25 1.32
CA GLY A 30 35.95 8.92 1.54
C GLY A 30 35.74 8.51 3.01
N GLY A 31 36.03 9.39 3.97
CA GLY A 31 35.89 9.13 5.40
C GLY A 31 35.19 10.26 6.17
N TRP A 32 35.12 10.09 7.49
CA TRP A 32 34.71 11.20 8.36
C TRP A 32 35.81 12.25 8.41
N SER A 33 35.47 13.53 8.27
CA SER A 33 36.45 14.62 8.36
C SER A 33 35.91 15.83 9.12
N ALA A 34 36.83 16.59 9.71
CA ALA A 34 36.56 17.82 10.45
C ALA A 34 37.51 18.92 9.96
N VAL A 35 36.98 19.95 9.32
CA VAL A 35 37.78 20.99 8.67
C VAL A 35 37.54 22.35 9.32
N VAL A 36 38.62 23.03 9.74
CA VAL A 36 38.52 24.41 10.25
C VAL A 36 38.10 25.34 9.12
N GLN A 37 36.97 26.03 9.30
CA GLN A 37 36.47 27.01 8.34
C GLN A 37 36.93 28.43 8.68
N GLN A 38 36.84 28.77 9.96
CA GLN A 38 37.17 30.09 10.46
C GLN A 38 37.57 29.99 11.93
N GLN A 39 38.50 30.84 12.33
CA GLN A 39 38.83 31.09 13.72
C GLN A 39 38.66 32.58 14.02
N ASP A 40 37.90 32.89 15.07
CA ASP A 40 37.70 34.25 15.57
C ASP A 40 37.97 34.26 17.08
N GLY A 41 39.14 34.76 17.47
CA GLY A 41 39.64 34.70 18.84
C GLY A 41 39.65 33.28 19.39
N ASP A 42 38.83 33.06 20.43
CA ASP A 42 38.68 31.78 21.13
C ASP A 42 37.58 30.88 20.52
N SER A 43 36.94 31.30 19.42
CA SER A 43 35.91 30.53 18.72
C SER A 43 36.46 29.90 17.44
N ILE A 44 36.15 28.62 17.22
CA ILE A 44 36.52 27.87 16.01
C ILE A 44 35.25 27.34 15.36
N SER A 45 35.03 27.72 14.11
CA SER A 45 33.99 27.12 13.26
C SER A 45 34.57 25.93 12.52
N VAL A 46 33.97 24.75 12.71
CA VAL A 46 34.42 23.48 12.12
C VAL A 46 33.31 22.91 11.25
N SER A 47 33.64 22.55 10.00
CA SER A 47 32.77 21.79 9.12
C SER A 47 33.01 20.29 9.32
N LEU A 48 31.96 19.55 9.65
CA LEU A 48 32.00 18.10 9.80
C LEU A 48 31.39 17.44 8.56
N CYS A 49 32.07 16.46 7.98
CA CYS A 49 31.59 15.70 6.85
C CYS A 49 31.57 14.20 7.19
N SER A 50 30.46 13.52 6.91
CA SER A 50 30.35 12.07 6.98
C SER A 50 30.50 11.43 5.59
N PRO A 51 31.04 10.21 5.48
CA PRO A 51 31.05 9.50 4.20
C PRO A 51 29.62 9.10 3.80
N PRO A 52 29.29 8.99 2.49
CA PRO A 52 27.99 8.50 2.02
C PRO A 52 27.65 7.08 2.49
N SER A 53 28.66 6.29 2.86
CA SER A 53 28.51 4.94 3.41
C SER A 53 28.41 4.90 4.93
N ALA A 54 28.24 6.05 5.61
CA ALA A 54 28.02 6.09 7.04
C ALA A 54 26.72 5.36 7.43
N ARG A 55 26.64 4.90 8.68
CA ARG A 55 25.52 4.08 9.16
C ARG A 55 24.44 5.02 9.64
N ILE A 56 23.18 4.84 9.25
CA ILE A 56 22.13 5.70 9.77
C ILE A 56 21.87 5.41 11.25
N GLY A 57 21.42 6.42 11.99
CA GLY A 57 21.02 6.27 13.39
C GLY A 57 21.50 7.40 14.29
N ARG A 58 21.41 7.15 15.61
CA ARG A 58 21.87 8.09 16.64
C ARG A 58 23.38 7.99 16.81
N TYR A 59 24.03 9.15 16.78
CA TYR A 59 25.46 9.31 17.01
C TYR A 59 25.76 10.08 18.30
N SER A 60 26.86 9.72 18.94
CA SER A 60 27.54 10.51 19.97
C SER A 60 28.78 11.15 19.36
N LEU A 61 28.95 12.47 19.55
CA LEU A 61 30.12 13.22 19.09
C LEU A 61 30.97 13.65 20.29
N THR A 62 32.23 13.24 20.28
CA THR A 62 33.19 13.55 21.35
C THR A 62 34.43 14.23 20.76
N LEU A 63 34.95 15.23 21.46
CA LEU A 63 36.19 15.93 21.13
C LEU A 63 37.31 15.50 22.09
N GLU A 64 38.39 14.98 21.55
CA GLU A 64 39.60 14.61 22.27
C GLU A 64 40.69 15.67 22.03
N ILE A 65 41.22 16.21 23.13
CA ILE A 65 42.27 17.22 23.12
C ILE A 65 43.50 16.61 23.78
N SER A 66 44.56 16.43 22.99
CA SER A 66 45.88 16.05 23.48
C SER A 66 46.80 17.27 23.41
N THR A 67 47.33 17.67 24.56
CA THR A 67 48.45 18.63 24.66
C THR A 67 49.66 17.88 25.25
N ASP A 68 50.87 18.40 25.05
CA ASP A 68 52.17 17.73 25.32
C ASP A 68 52.37 17.07 26.71
N SER A 69 51.42 17.22 27.65
CA SER A 69 51.46 16.56 28.96
C SER A 69 50.12 16.04 29.50
N GLN A 70 48.96 16.35 28.89
CA GLN A 70 47.64 15.92 29.36
C GLN A 70 46.64 15.75 28.21
N GLY A 71 45.87 14.66 28.27
CA GLY A 71 44.73 14.38 27.39
C GLY A 71 43.40 14.64 28.10
N SER A 72 42.47 15.27 27.42
CA SER A 72 41.10 15.51 27.89
C SER A 72 40.10 15.12 26.81
N SER A 73 38.90 14.72 27.22
CA SER A 73 37.82 14.29 26.34
C SER A 73 36.52 14.98 26.74
N TYR A 74 35.82 15.56 25.77
CA TYR A 74 34.63 16.36 25.96
C TYR A 74 33.49 15.84 25.09
N HIS A 75 32.36 15.50 25.70
CA HIS A 75 31.14 15.15 24.96
C HIS A 75 30.51 16.42 24.38
N LEU A 76 30.47 16.53 23.06
CA LEU A 76 29.91 17.70 22.36
C LEU A 76 28.39 17.61 22.21
N GLY A 77 27.86 16.40 22.08
CA GLY A 77 26.41 16.18 21.97
C GLY A 77 26.04 14.96 21.12
N HIS A 78 24.79 14.94 20.71
CA HIS A 78 24.21 13.89 19.87
C HIS A 78 23.65 14.46 18.58
N PHE A 79 23.71 13.67 17.51
CA PHE A 79 23.04 13.98 16.25
C PHE A 79 22.46 12.70 15.65
N ILE A 80 21.57 12.84 14.67
CA ILE A 80 21.01 11.73 13.91
C ILE A 80 21.53 11.84 12.48
N LEU A 81 22.03 10.73 11.95
CA LEU A 81 22.41 10.61 10.55
C LEU A 81 21.36 9.77 9.82
N LEU A 82 20.93 10.22 8.65
CA LEU A 82 19.94 9.58 7.78
C LEU A 82 20.56 9.31 6.40
N PHE A 83 19.87 8.53 5.57
CA PHE A 83 20.22 8.43 4.16
C PHE A 83 20.03 9.77 3.45
N ASN A 84 20.79 10.01 2.38
CA ASN A 84 20.79 11.28 1.69
C ASN A 84 20.48 11.14 0.19
N ALA A 85 19.20 11.23 -0.16
CA ALA A 85 18.73 11.22 -1.55
C ALA A 85 19.28 12.37 -2.42
N TRP A 86 19.90 13.39 -1.83
CA TRP A 86 20.51 14.53 -2.56
C TRP A 86 21.98 14.32 -2.91
N HIS A 87 22.68 13.37 -2.26
CA HIS A 87 24.11 13.18 -2.45
C HIS A 87 24.39 12.19 -3.59
N PRO A 88 25.08 12.57 -4.69
CA PRO A 88 25.25 11.70 -5.88
C PRO A 88 25.93 10.35 -5.65
N GLU A 89 26.75 10.25 -4.60
CA GLU A 89 27.44 9.01 -4.22
C GLU A 89 26.68 8.17 -3.17
N ASP A 90 25.57 8.68 -2.65
CA ASP A 90 24.71 7.89 -1.76
C ASP A 90 23.93 6.87 -2.59
N VAL A 91 23.80 5.66 -2.05
CA VAL A 91 23.08 4.55 -2.68
C VAL A 91 21.59 4.82 -2.86
N VAL A 92 21.01 5.80 -2.16
CA VAL A 92 19.62 6.23 -2.37
C VAL A 92 19.48 7.50 -3.21
N PHE A 93 20.55 7.95 -3.88
CA PHE A 93 20.54 9.16 -4.68
C PHE A 93 19.43 9.12 -5.74
N LEU A 94 18.57 10.12 -5.69
CA LEU A 94 17.53 10.31 -6.68
C LEU A 94 17.78 11.66 -7.38
N ARG A 95 17.93 11.60 -8.70
CA ARG A 95 18.45 12.74 -9.50
C ARG A 95 17.44 13.88 -9.60
N ASP A 96 16.16 13.56 -9.76
CA ASP A 96 15.11 14.55 -9.98
C ASP A 96 14.65 15.20 -8.66
N GLU A 97 14.61 16.53 -8.63
CA GLU A 97 14.29 17.28 -7.42
C GLU A 97 12.80 17.17 -7.03
N ASP A 98 11.90 17.11 -8.00
CA ASP A 98 10.46 17.00 -7.74
C ASP A 98 10.12 15.59 -7.21
N GLU A 99 10.74 14.56 -7.77
CA GLU A 99 10.66 13.19 -7.25
C GLU A 99 11.22 13.09 -5.82
N ARG A 100 12.35 13.73 -5.49
CA ARG A 100 12.86 13.76 -4.11
C ARG A 100 11.88 14.43 -3.16
N ARG A 101 11.27 15.54 -3.57
CA ARG A 101 10.24 16.23 -2.80
C ARG A 101 9.02 15.33 -2.57
N GLU A 102 8.55 14.63 -3.58
CA GLU A 102 7.41 13.71 -3.44
C GLU A 102 7.74 12.49 -2.59
N TYR A 103 8.87 11.84 -2.85
CA TYR A 103 9.19 10.52 -2.31
C TYR A 103 9.97 10.54 -1.00
N VAL A 104 10.44 11.70 -0.55
CA VAL A 104 11.09 11.87 0.77
C VAL A 104 10.36 12.90 1.62
N LEU A 105 10.06 14.09 1.08
CA LEU A 105 9.61 15.23 1.90
C LEU A 105 8.09 15.34 2.04
N SER A 106 7.32 14.85 1.06
CA SER A 106 5.85 14.94 1.09
C SER A 106 5.29 14.08 2.22
N GLN A 107 4.52 14.69 3.12
CA GLN A 107 3.98 14.05 4.31
C GLN A 107 2.56 13.52 4.13
N GLN A 108 1.85 13.97 3.10
CA GLN A 108 0.49 13.52 2.80
C GLN A 108 0.44 12.90 1.40
N GLY A 109 -0.24 11.77 1.28
CA GLY A 109 -0.33 11.01 0.05
C GLY A 109 -1.74 10.55 -0.28
N LEU A 110 -1.81 9.73 -1.32
CA LEU A 110 -3.00 9.02 -1.75
C LEU A 110 -2.63 7.55 -1.90
N ILE A 111 -3.47 6.67 -1.39
CA ILE A 111 -3.40 5.22 -1.59
C ILE A 111 -4.59 4.83 -2.43
N TYR A 112 -4.35 4.08 -3.50
CA TYR A 112 -5.41 3.65 -4.40
C TYR A 112 -6.05 2.36 -3.91
N GLN A 113 -7.37 2.26 -3.98
CA GLN A 113 -8.18 1.13 -3.53
C GLN A 113 -9.38 0.92 -4.48
N GLY A 114 -10.34 0.09 -4.09
CA GLY A 114 -11.53 -0.21 -4.89
C GLY A 114 -11.30 -1.41 -5.81
N THR A 115 -11.65 -1.28 -7.08
CA THR A 115 -11.46 -2.36 -8.06
C THR A 115 -10.76 -1.85 -9.31
N ARG A 116 -10.28 -2.76 -10.17
CA ARG A 116 -9.67 -2.38 -11.46
C ARG A 116 -10.61 -1.53 -12.34
N ASP A 117 -11.92 -1.71 -12.19
CA ASP A 117 -12.96 -1.03 -12.99
C ASP A 117 -13.43 0.27 -12.33
N TYR A 118 -13.16 0.45 -11.03
CA TYR A 118 -13.53 1.63 -10.26
C TYR A 118 -12.49 1.90 -9.18
N ILE A 119 -11.45 2.66 -9.55
CA ILE A 119 -10.34 3.01 -8.69
C ILE A 119 -10.70 4.21 -7.82
N THR A 120 -10.60 4.05 -6.51
CA THR A 120 -10.77 5.13 -5.53
C THR A 120 -9.42 5.57 -4.99
N SER A 121 -9.34 6.82 -4.53
CA SER A 121 -8.16 7.37 -3.86
C SER A 121 -8.48 7.67 -2.40
N THR A 122 -7.77 7.00 -1.50
CA THR A 122 -7.88 7.19 -0.06
C THR A 122 -6.73 8.09 0.41
N PRO A 123 -7.01 9.25 1.04
CA PRO A 123 -5.96 10.11 1.54
C PRO A 123 -5.26 9.49 2.75
N TRP A 124 -3.96 9.75 2.90
CA TRP A 124 -3.16 9.22 4.00
C TRP A 124 -2.14 10.22 4.54
N ASN A 125 -2.06 10.36 5.86
CA ASN A 125 -0.99 11.08 6.54
C ASN A 125 0.21 10.16 6.80
N PHE A 126 1.28 10.28 6.03
CA PHE A 126 2.55 9.63 6.40
C PHE A 126 3.16 10.34 7.63
N GLY A 127 3.22 11.68 7.60
CA GLY A 127 3.63 12.49 8.75
C GLY A 127 5.02 12.15 9.28
N GLN A 128 5.98 11.80 8.41
CA GLN A 128 7.32 11.37 8.81
C GLN A 128 8.13 12.43 9.59
N PHE A 129 7.74 13.70 9.53
CA PHE A 129 8.36 14.80 10.29
C PHE A 129 7.50 15.30 11.46
N GLU A 130 6.38 14.64 11.75
CA GLU A 130 5.64 14.88 12.99
C GLU A 130 6.48 14.53 14.21
N ASP A 131 6.20 15.21 15.32
CA ASP A 131 6.93 15.01 16.57
C ASP A 131 6.97 13.53 16.98
N ASP A 132 8.13 13.13 17.50
CA ASP A 132 8.51 11.78 17.91
C ASP A 132 8.63 10.72 16.80
N VAL A 133 8.11 10.93 15.59
CA VAL A 133 8.07 9.89 14.54
C VAL A 133 9.47 9.37 14.19
N LEU A 134 10.44 10.26 13.94
CA LEU A 134 11.82 9.86 13.72
C LEU A 134 12.39 9.05 14.90
N SER A 135 12.06 9.45 16.12
CA SER A 135 12.52 8.73 17.31
C SER A 135 11.98 7.30 17.37
N ILE A 136 10.72 7.11 16.95
CA ILE A 136 10.02 5.83 16.86
C ILE A 136 10.59 4.97 15.74
N CYS A 137 10.83 5.53 14.55
CA CYS A 137 11.44 4.81 13.43
C CYS A 137 12.82 4.26 13.80
N LEU A 138 13.64 5.03 14.50
CA LEU A 138 14.94 4.55 15.00
C LEU A 138 14.76 3.47 16.08
N LYS A 139 13.77 3.62 16.96
CA LYS A 139 13.43 2.59 17.96
C LYS A 139 12.96 1.29 17.30
N LEU A 140 12.20 1.36 16.21
CA LEU A 140 11.77 0.19 15.43
C LEU A 140 12.99 -0.61 14.94
N LEU A 141 14.03 0.06 14.43
CA LEU A 141 15.29 -0.60 14.09
C LEU A 141 15.95 -1.25 15.32
N ASP A 142 15.91 -0.62 16.48
CA ASP A 142 16.49 -1.19 17.72
C ASP A 142 15.63 -2.30 18.35
N MET A 143 14.38 -2.47 17.92
CA MET A 143 13.52 -3.56 18.39
C MET A 143 13.54 -4.78 17.48
N ASN A 144 14.26 -4.72 16.35
CA ASN A 144 14.26 -5.80 15.38
C ASN A 144 15.02 -7.05 15.88
N PRO A 145 14.58 -8.27 15.52
CA PRO A 145 15.22 -9.51 16.00
C PRO A 145 16.73 -9.61 15.73
N LYS A 146 17.22 -9.05 14.62
CA LYS A 146 18.65 -9.07 14.27
C LYS A 146 19.46 -8.19 15.23
N PHE A 147 18.93 -7.02 15.62
CA PHE A 147 19.53 -6.15 16.63
C PHE A 147 19.53 -6.79 18.02
N LEU A 148 18.39 -7.37 18.44
CA LEU A 148 18.28 -8.03 19.75
C LEU A 148 19.24 -9.22 19.89
N ARG A 149 19.55 -9.90 18.78
CA ARG A 149 20.53 -10.99 18.75
C ARG A 149 21.98 -10.50 18.72
N ASP A 150 22.29 -9.50 17.89
CA ASP A 150 23.65 -8.96 17.74
C ASP A 150 23.59 -7.47 17.33
N GLN A 151 23.69 -6.61 18.34
CA GLN A 151 23.52 -5.16 18.19
C GLN A 151 24.57 -4.55 17.27
N ASN A 152 25.84 -4.96 17.41
CA ASN A 152 26.91 -4.41 16.58
C ASN A 152 26.76 -4.86 15.12
N ARG A 153 26.44 -6.13 14.89
CA ARG A 153 26.24 -6.64 13.53
C ARG A 153 25.04 -5.99 12.84
N ASP A 154 23.95 -5.72 13.57
CA ASP A 154 22.83 -4.97 13.02
C ASP A 154 23.23 -3.52 12.70
N CYS A 155 23.77 -2.78 13.68
CA CYS A 155 24.17 -1.38 13.50
C CYS A 155 25.18 -1.18 12.36
N SER A 156 26.16 -2.09 12.22
CA SER A 156 27.18 -2.00 11.16
C SER A 156 26.63 -2.15 9.74
N ARG A 157 25.43 -2.75 9.58
CA ARG A 157 24.73 -2.92 8.31
C ARG A 157 23.69 -1.83 8.02
N ARG A 158 23.48 -0.88 8.94
CA ARG A 158 22.54 0.24 8.76
C ARG A 158 23.03 1.31 7.78
N ASN A 159 24.11 1.07 7.04
CA ASN A 159 24.51 1.86 5.88
C ASN A 159 23.92 1.34 4.57
N ASP A 160 23.21 0.20 4.60
CA ASP A 160 22.68 -0.48 3.43
C ASP A 160 21.14 -0.35 3.38
N PRO A 161 20.56 0.39 2.41
CA PRO A 161 19.12 0.55 2.29
C PRO A 161 18.41 -0.78 1.95
N VAL A 162 19.10 -1.76 1.36
CA VAL A 162 18.56 -3.12 1.14
C VAL A 162 18.31 -3.80 2.48
N TYR A 163 19.28 -3.71 3.39
CA TYR A 163 19.16 -4.23 4.75
C TYR A 163 18.04 -3.53 5.53
N ILE A 164 18.01 -2.19 5.49
CA ILE A 164 17.00 -1.38 6.18
C ILE A 164 15.60 -1.68 5.64
N GLY A 165 15.40 -1.70 4.32
CA GLY A 165 14.13 -2.04 3.69
C GLY A 165 13.59 -3.40 4.15
N ARG A 166 14.46 -4.41 4.19
CA ARG A 166 14.09 -5.76 4.63
C ARG A 166 13.79 -5.84 6.13
N VAL A 167 14.50 -5.08 6.97
CA VAL A 167 14.18 -4.98 8.41
C VAL A 167 12.84 -4.27 8.62
N VAL A 168 12.56 -3.20 7.87
CA VAL A 168 11.29 -2.47 7.96
C VAL A 168 10.13 -3.33 7.47
N SER A 169 10.25 -4.03 6.34
CA SER A 169 9.23 -4.96 5.83
C SER A 169 8.86 -6.01 6.89
N ALA A 170 9.85 -6.59 7.58
CA ALA A 170 9.62 -7.53 8.67
C ALA A 170 8.94 -6.88 9.89
N MET A 171 9.46 -5.74 10.35
CA MET A 171 9.04 -5.12 11.61
C MET A 171 7.69 -4.40 11.55
N VAL A 172 7.16 -4.15 10.34
CA VAL A 172 5.87 -3.47 10.20
C VAL A 172 4.71 -4.41 10.51
N ASN A 173 4.84 -5.71 10.27
CA ASN A 173 3.91 -6.74 10.76
C ASN A 173 4.46 -7.41 12.03
N CYS A 174 3.63 -8.16 12.77
CA CYS A 174 4.02 -8.84 14.02
C CYS A 174 3.92 -10.38 13.94
N ASN A 175 3.95 -10.95 12.74
CA ASN A 175 3.56 -12.34 12.51
C ASN A 175 4.64 -13.36 12.93
N ASP A 176 5.84 -12.92 13.27
CA ASP A 176 6.92 -13.77 13.81
C ASP A 176 6.98 -13.76 15.35
N GLU A 177 5.87 -13.38 16.02
CA GLU A 177 5.76 -13.26 17.48
C GLU A 177 6.83 -12.33 18.09
N ASP A 178 7.23 -11.33 17.31
CA ASP A 178 8.21 -10.32 17.69
C ASP A 178 7.52 -9.01 18.11
N ARG A 179 8.28 -7.92 18.14
CA ARG A 179 7.76 -6.60 18.53
C ARG A 179 7.33 -5.76 17.32
N GLY A 180 6.79 -6.41 16.30
CA GLY A 180 6.24 -5.77 15.12
C GLY A 180 5.20 -4.69 15.39
N VAL A 181 4.99 -3.78 14.43
CA VAL A 181 4.13 -2.60 14.61
C VAL A 181 2.65 -2.94 14.58
N LEU A 182 2.19 -3.70 13.58
CA LEU A 182 0.76 -3.92 13.32
C LEU A 182 0.40 -5.41 13.40
N ALA A 183 -0.77 -5.68 13.98
CA ALA A 183 -1.43 -6.98 13.90
C ALA A 183 -2.41 -7.00 12.72
N GLY A 184 -2.24 -7.97 11.81
CA GLY A 184 -3.12 -8.14 10.65
C GLY A 184 -4.42 -8.86 10.98
N ARG A 185 -5.55 -8.41 10.42
CA ARG A 185 -6.85 -9.11 10.57
C ARG A 185 -7.78 -8.84 9.38
N TRP A 186 -8.40 -9.92 8.86
CA TRP A 186 -9.21 -9.91 7.62
C TRP A 186 -10.60 -10.56 7.78
N ASP A 187 -11.02 -10.88 9.00
CA ASP A 187 -12.31 -11.55 9.27
C ASP A 187 -13.50 -10.58 9.40
N ASN A 188 -13.28 -9.28 9.20
CA ASN A 188 -14.24 -8.19 9.43
C ASN A 188 -14.72 -8.01 10.88
N CYS A 189 -14.04 -8.61 11.86
CA CYS A 189 -14.35 -8.45 13.29
C CYS A 189 -13.23 -7.65 13.97
N TYR A 190 -13.49 -6.40 14.35
CA TYR A 190 -12.47 -5.47 14.87
C TYR A 190 -12.81 -4.89 16.24
N GLU A 191 -13.73 -5.49 16.99
CA GLU A 191 -14.31 -4.93 18.21
C GLU A 191 -13.29 -4.69 19.34
N ASP A 192 -12.18 -5.45 19.35
CA ASP A 192 -11.09 -5.31 20.31
C ASP A 192 -9.91 -4.46 19.80
N GLY A 193 -10.09 -3.75 18.68
CA GLY A 193 -9.08 -2.90 18.07
C GLY A 193 -9.69 -1.78 17.24
N MET A 194 -8.90 -1.22 16.35
CA MET A 194 -9.36 -0.27 15.34
C MET A 194 -9.55 -0.99 14.01
N SER A 195 -10.65 -0.69 13.31
CA SER A 195 -10.84 -1.14 11.93
C SER A 195 -9.65 -0.69 11.07
N PRO A 196 -9.10 -1.56 10.19
CA PRO A 196 -8.11 -1.17 9.21
C PRO A 196 -8.52 -0.02 8.29
N MET A 197 -9.83 0.11 8.00
CA MET A 197 -10.36 1.18 7.16
C MET A 197 -10.46 2.51 7.91
N ALA A 198 -10.59 2.52 9.24
CA ALA A 198 -10.72 3.76 10.02
C ALA A 198 -9.42 4.58 10.09
N TRP A 199 -8.26 3.96 9.87
CA TRP A 199 -6.99 4.68 9.85
C TRP A 199 -6.94 5.74 8.75
N ILE A 200 -6.42 6.92 9.09
CA ILE A 200 -6.16 8.03 8.15
C ILE A 200 -4.68 8.42 8.08
N GLY A 201 -3.83 7.78 8.86
CA GLY A 201 -2.42 8.13 8.95
C GLY A 201 -1.57 7.14 9.74
N SER A 202 -0.27 7.17 9.47
CA SER A 202 0.74 6.30 10.12
C SER A 202 1.20 6.84 11.47
N VAL A 203 1.05 8.15 11.71
CA VAL A 203 1.54 8.84 12.91
C VAL A 203 0.92 8.26 14.18
N ASP A 204 -0.41 8.13 14.23
CA ASP A 204 -1.12 7.59 15.40
C ASP A 204 -0.78 6.11 15.63
N ILE A 205 -0.64 5.32 14.55
CA ILE A 205 -0.21 3.90 14.64
C ILE A 205 1.17 3.81 15.31
N LEU A 206 2.15 4.55 14.83
CA LEU A 206 3.52 4.54 15.37
C LEU A 206 3.56 5.03 16.82
N ARG A 207 2.82 6.09 17.14
CA ARG A 207 2.71 6.62 18.51
C ARG A 207 2.06 5.60 19.46
N ARG A 208 0.98 4.92 19.04
CA ARG A 208 0.35 3.85 19.82
C ARG A 208 1.32 2.71 20.08
N TRP A 209 2.02 2.23 19.05
CA TRP A 209 3.02 1.17 19.19
C TRP A 209 4.08 1.54 20.23
N GLN A 210 4.65 2.76 20.16
CA GLN A 210 5.62 3.21 21.15
C GLN A 210 5.02 3.35 22.56
N LYS A 211 3.85 3.99 22.68
CA LYS A 211 3.16 4.27 23.94
C LYS A 211 2.81 2.99 24.69
N PHE A 212 2.39 1.95 23.99
CA PHE A 212 2.01 0.66 24.57
C PHE A 212 3.18 -0.34 24.62
N GLY A 213 4.42 0.15 24.72
CA GLY A 213 5.58 -0.69 25.01
C GLY A 213 6.03 -1.58 23.85
N CYS A 214 5.79 -1.15 22.61
CA CYS A 214 6.05 -1.90 21.38
C CYS A 214 5.19 -3.16 21.24
N GLN A 215 3.97 -3.12 21.79
CA GLN A 215 2.94 -4.12 21.53
C GLN A 215 2.30 -3.88 20.15
N PRO A 216 1.93 -4.93 19.39
CA PRO A 216 1.29 -4.77 18.10
C PRO A 216 0.00 -3.96 18.17
N VAL A 217 -0.13 -2.99 17.27
CA VAL A 217 -1.31 -2.14 17.12
C VAL A 217 -2.36 -2.88 16.31
N LYS A 218 -3.57 -2.95 16.86
CA LYS A 218 -4.73 -3.63 16.25
C LYS A 218 -5.63 -2.61 15.54
N TYR A 219 -6.01 -2.78 14.28
CA TYR A 219 -5.58 -3.79 13.30
C TYR A 219 -5.11 -3.12 12.00
N GLY A 220 -4.30 -3.83 11.22
CA GLY A 220 -3.83 -3.42 9.90
C GLY A 220 -4.23 -4.36 8.78
N GLN A 221 -4.26 -3.84 7.56
CA GLN A 221 -4.38 -4.58 6.29
C GLN A 221 -3.33 -4.04 5.31
N CYS A 222 -3.21 -4.60 4.09
CA CYS A 222 -2.05 -4.37 3.22
C CYS A 222 -1.71 -2.89 3.00
N TRP A 223 -2.70 -2.02 2.75
CA TRP A 223 -2.46 -0.59 2.60
C TRP A 223 -1.94 0.08 3.87
N VAL A 224 -2.39 -0.37 5.05
CA VAL A 224 -1.93 0.14 6.34
C VAL A 224 -0.48 -0.25 6.56
N PHE A 225 -0.12 -1.51 6.29
CA PHE A 225 1.27 -1.98 6.36
C PHE A 225 2.15 -1.20 5.36
N ALA A 226 1.74 -1.09 4.10
CA ALA A 226 2.47 -0.35 3.08
C ALA A 226 2.66 1.12 3.47
N ALA A 227 1.64 1.77 4.01
CA ALA A 227 1.72 3.18 4.37
C ALA A 227 2.63 3.44 5.58
N VAL A 228 2.60 2.56 6.59
CA VAL A 228 3.53 2.63 7.73
C VAL A 228 4.96 2.35 7.28
N ALA A 229 5.19 1.34 6.42
CA ALA A 229 6.52 1.08 5.86
C ALA A 229 7.05 2.27 5.06
N CYS A 230 6.21 2.87 4.21
CA CYS A 230 6.54 4.08 3.45
C CYS A 230 6.92 5.23 4.39
N THR A 231 6.14 5.46 5.46
CA THR A 231 6.45 6.48 6.48
C THR A 231 7.82 6.27 7.10
N VAL A 232 8.12 5.04 7.54
CA VAL A 232 9.40 4.72 8.17
C VAL A 232 10.56 4.92 7.19
N LEU A 233 10.41 4.47 5.94
CA LEU A 233 11.47 4.58 4.93
C LEU A 233 11.74 6.04 4.53
N ARG A 234 10.68 6.83 4.30
CA ARG A 234 10.79 8.28 4.07
C ARG A 234 11.46 9.00 5.24
N CYS A 235 11.07 8.65 6.47
CA CYS A 235 11.65 9.20 7.69
C CYS A 235 13.15 8.90 7.81
N LEU A 236 13.60 7.75 7.32
CA LEU A 236 15.01 7.34 7.33
C LEU A 236 15.81 7.90 6.14
N GLY A 237 15.16 8.65 5.24
CA GLY A 237 15.79 9.29 4.07
C GLY A 237 15.80 8.43 2.80
N VAL A 238 15.13 7.27 2.80
CA VAL A 238 14.99 6.41 1.62
C VAL A 238 13.79 6.90 0.80
N PRO A 239 13.95 7.28 -0.48
CA PRO A 239 12.82 7.68 -1.31
C PRO A 239 11.88 6.50 -1.51
N SER A 240 10.61 6.66 -1.13
CA SER A 240 9.63 5.56 -1.16
C SER A 240 8.24 6.03 -1.59
N ARG A 241 7.50 5.14 -2.26
CA ARG A 241 6.10 5.36 -2.68
C ARG A 241 5.24 4.11 -2.45
N VAL A 242 3.98 4.32 -2.06
CA VAL A 242 3.00 3.22 -1.97
C VAL A 242 2.52 2.87 -3.36
N VAL A 243 2.40 1.57 -3.64
CA VAL A 243 1.93 1.03 -4.90
C VAL A 243 0.73 0.13 -4.63
N THR A 244 -0.29 0.23 -5.48
CA THR A 244 -1.48 -0.63 -5.47
C THR A 244 -1.51 -1.45 -6.75
N ASN A 245 -1.60 -2.78 -6.63
CA ASN A 245 -1.84 -3.71 -7.74
C ASN A 245 -3.28 -4.22 -7.70
N TYR A 246 -4.03 -4.16 -8.81
CA TYR A 246 -5.40 -4.68 -8.86
C TYR A 246 -5.46 -6.08 -9.44
N ASN A 247 -6.43 -6.86 -8.95
CA ASN A 247 -6.48 -8.31 -9.18
C ASN A 247 -5.14 -8.95 -8.81
N SER A 248 -4.60 -8.70 -7.62
CA SER A 248 -3.30 -9.24 -7.20
C SER A 248 -3.42 -10.72 -6.90
N ALA A 249 -2.55 -11.54 -7.47
CA ALA A 249 -2.47 -12.96 -7.14
C ALA A 249 -1.85 -13.18 -5.77
N HIS A 250 -2.35 -14.14 -5.02
CA HIS A 250 -1.63 -14.75 -3.92
C HIS A 250 -1.42 -16.24 -4.22
N ASP A 251 -0.39 -16.53 -5.02
CA ASP A 251 -0.02 -17.88 -5.44
C ASP A 251 0.75 -18.59 -4.31
N THR A 252 0.12 -19.57 -3.68
CA THR A 252 0.70 -20.32 -2.54
C THR A 252 1.58 -21.48 -2.97
N ASN A 253 1.61 -21.83 -4.26
CA ASN A 253 2.31 -23.02 -4.75
C ASN A 253 3.44 -22.67 -5.75
N GLY A 254 3.47 -21.43 -6.25
CA GLY A 254 4.55 -20.87 -7.06
C GLY A 254 4.57 -21.35 -8.50
N ASN A 255 3.47 -21.93 -9.00
CA ASN A 255 3.36 -22.41 -10.37
C ASN A 255 2.87 -21.35 -11.36
N LEU A 256 2.60 -20.11 -10.92
CA LEU A 256 2.09 -19.00 -11.73
C LEU A 256 0.69 -19.25 -12.33
N VAL A 257 -0.05 -20.25 -11.83
CA VAL A 257 -1.43 -20.56 -12.21
C VAL A 257 -2.32 -20.60 -10.97
N ILE A 258 -3.29 -19.69 -10.93
CA ILE A 258 -4.31 -19.66 -9.90
C ILE A 258 -5.52 -20.46 -10.39
N ASP A 259 -5.69 -21.65 -9.83
CA ASP A 259 -6.87 -22.46 -10.07
C ASP A 259 -8.04 -22.02 -9.16
N ARG A 260 -9.13 -21.54 -9.79
CA ARG A 260 -10.37 -21.15 -9.10
C ARG A 260 -11.47 -22.16 -9.41
N TYR A 261 -11.91 -22.87 -8.38
CA TYR A 261 -12.96 -23.87 -8.47
C TYR A 261 -14.30 -23.28 -8.04
N LEU A 262 -15.27 -23.32 -8.95
CA LEU A 262 -16.64 -22.85 -8.75
C LEU A 262 -17.62 -24.02 -8.91
N SER A 263 -18.70 -24.05 -8.15
CA SER A 263 -19.82 -24.96 -8.39
C SER A 263 -20.64 -24.54 -9.63
N GLU A 264 -21.59 -25.37 -10.06
CA GLU A 264 -22.53 -25.02 -11.14
C GLU A 264 -23.48 -23.85 -10.82
N VAL A 265 -23.49 -23.38 -9.56
CA VAL A 265 -24.24 -22.19 -9.11
C VAL A 265 -23.31 -21.02 -8.76
N GLY A 266 -22.01 -21.12 -9.06
CA GLY A 266 -21.04 -20.03 -8.88
C GLY A 266 -20.46 -19.91 -7.49
N ASP A 267 -20.83 -20.79 -6.55
CA ASP A 267 -20.21 -20.83 -5.23
C ASP A 267 -18.78 -21.36 -5.30
N GLU A 268 -17.87 -20.76 -4.52
CA GLU A 268 -16.49 -21.22 -4.44
C GLU A 268 -16.37 -22.59 -3.74
N ASP A 269 -15.66 -23.51 -4.39
CA ASP A 269 -15.30 -24.81 -3.82
C ASP A 269 -14.06 -24.64 -2.91
N ARG A 270 -14.00 -25.41 -1.82
CA ARG A 270 -12.91 -25.43 -0.84
C ARG A 270 -11.53 -25.77 -1.43
N ARG A 271 -11.49 -26.29 -2.66
CA ARG A 271 -10.26 -26.53 -3.42
C ARG A 271 -9.54 -25.25 -3.83
N SER A 272 -10.24 -24.12 -3.92
CA SER A 272 -9.65 -22.81 -4.22
C SER A 272 -8.83 -22.34 -3.01
N ARG A 273 -7.55 -22.72 -2.96
CA ARG A 273 -6.62 -22.33 -1.88
C ARG A 273 -6.00 -20.95 -2.11
N ASP A 274 -5.73 -20.65 -3.38
CA ASP A 274 -5.15 -19.37 -3.80
C ASP A 274 -6.23 -18.28 -3.87
N MET A 275 -5.87 -17.09 -3.43
CA MET A 275 -6.76 -15.94 -3.39
C MET A 275 -6.37 -14.94 -4.46
N ILE A 276 -7.37 -14.33 -5.09
CA ILE A 276 -7.17 -13.15 -5.94
C ILE A 276 -7.73 -11.98 -5.17
N TRP A 277 -6.84 -11.09 -4.75
CA TRP A 277 -7.21 -9.90 -4.02
C TRP A 277 -7.66 -8.85 -5.03
N ASN A 278 -8.77 -8.18 -4.74
CA ASN A 278 -9.29 -7.09 -5.58
C ASN A 278 -8.23 -6.02 -5.81
N PHE A 279 -7.49 -5.72 -4.75
CA PHE A 279 -6.23 -5.02 -4.82
C PHE A 279 -5.30 -5.48 -3.70
N HIS A 280 -4.00 -5.26 -3.89
CA HIS A 280 -2.97 -5.42 -2.88
C HIS A 280 -2.03 -4.23 -2.90
N CYS A 281 -1.49 -3.85 -1.74
CA CYS A 281 -0.64 -2.68 -1.61
C CYS A 281 0.72 -3.06 -1.02
N TRP A 282 1.78 -2.54 -1.61
CA TRP A 282 3.16 -2.63 -1.12
C TRP A 282 3.88 -1.30 -1.28
N VAL A 283 5.19 -1.25 -1.01
CA VAL A 283 6.02 -0.07 -1.15
C VAL A 283 7.09 -0.30 -2.21
N GLU A 284 7.34 0.69 -3.06
CA GLU A 284 8.58 0.76 -3.82
C GLU A 284 9.56 1.71 -3.14
N SER A 285 10.84 1.33 -3.07
CA SER A 285 11.92 2.18 -2.56
C SER A 285 13.05 2.32 -3.56
N TRP A 286 13.54 3.54 -3.75
CA TRP A 286 14.59 3.86 -4.70
C TRP A 286 15.97 3.65 -4.07
N MET A 287 16.76 2.75 -4.65
CA MET A 287 18.13 2.50 -4.22
C MET A 287 18.96 1.80 -5.31
N ALA A 288 20.27 1.93 -5.22
CA ALA A 288 21.22 1.10 -5.95
C ALA A 288 21.26 -0.33 -5.36
N ARG A 289 21.65 -1.30 -6.21
CA ARG A 289 21.79 -2.72 -5.88
C ARG A 289 23.21 -3.22 -6.15
N PRO A 290 24.21 -2.76 -5.38
CA PRO A 290 25.60 -3.19 -5.55
C PRO A 290 25.81 -4.68 -5.23
N ASP A 291 24.84 -5.34 -4.60
CA ASP A 291 24.78 -6.77 -4.38
C ASP A 291 24.38 -7.58 -5.63
N LEU A 292 23.85 -6.92 -6.68
CA LEU A 292 23.42 -7.51 -7.93
C LEU A 292 24.30 -7.06 -9.12
N ALA A 293 24.08 -7.66 -10.29
CA ALA A 293 24.69 -7.20 -11.52
C ALA A 293 24.18 -5.78 -11.89
N PRO A 294 24.96 -4.97 -12.64
CA PRO A 294 24.51 -3.67 -13.11
C PRO A 294 23.19 -3.75 -13.89
N GLY A 295 22.29 -2.79 -13.66
CA GLY A 295 20.98 -2.71 -14.34
C GLY A 295 19.76 -2.92 -13.43
N TYR A 296 19.98 -3.26 -12.16
CA TYR A 296 18.91 -3.49 -11.17
C TYR A 296 18.77 -2.38 -10.12
N ASP A 297 19.48 -1.26 -10.31
CA ASP A 297 19.28 -0.03 -9.53
C ASP A 297 17.90 0.58 -9.82
N GLY A 298 17.41 1.39 -8.89
CA GLY A 298 16.15 2.13 -9.03
C GLY A 298 15.08 1.59 -8.08
N TRP A 299 13.84 1.47 -8.57
CA TRP A 299 12.71 1.03 -7.73
C TRP A 299 12.80 -0.45 -7.34
N GLN A 300 12.71 -0.67 -6.03
CA GLN A 300 12.68 -1.99 -5.42
C GLN A 300 11.35 -2.21 -4.70
N ALA A 301 10.61 -3.25 -5.04
CA ALA A 301 9.38 -3.65 -4.38
C ALA A 301 9.68 -4.28 -3.00
N LEU A 302 9.01 -3.78 -1.97
CA LEU A 302 9.05 -4.21 -0.58
C LEU A 302 7.61 -4.41 -0.12
N ASP A 303 7.24 -5.63 0.21
CA ASP A 303 5.91 -5.92 0.75
C ASP A 303 6.01 -6.20 2.26
N PRO A 304 5.47 -5.31 3.11
CA PRO A 304 5.41 -5.52 4.56
C PRO A 304 4.23 -6.40 4.99
N THR A 305 3.34 -6.79 4.08
CA THR A 305 2.19 -7.65 4.37
C THR A 305 2.66 -9.08 4.62
N PRO A 306 2.24 -9.73 5.71
CA PRO A 306 2.71 -11.07 6.08
C PRO A 306 2.00 -12.15 5.25
N GLN A 307 2.42 -12.30 3.99
CA GLN A 307 1.89 -13.28 3.03
C GLN A 307 2.74 -14.55 3.01
N GLU A 308 4.01 -14.43 2.58
CA GLU A 308 4.96 -15.54 2.50
C GLU A 308 6.18 -15.32 3.39
N LYS A 309 6.80 -16.42 3.83
CA LYS A 309 8.04 -16.37 4.61
C LYS A 309 9.26 -16.38 3.70
N SER A 310 10.03 -15.31 3.75
CA SER A 310 11.35 -15.27 3.12
C SER A 310 12.45 -15.58 4.13
N GLU A 311 13.23 -16.64 3.86
CA GLU A 311 14.28 -17.13 4.77
C GLU A 311 13.76 -17.39 6.22
N GLY A 312 12.49 -17.80 6.34
CA GLY A 312 11.84 -18.13 7.62
C GLY A 312 11.18 -16.98 8.36
N VAL A 313 11.21 -15.76 7.82
CA VAL A 313 10.67 -14.52 8.40
C VAL A 313 9.59 -13.95 7.48
N PHE A 314 8.49 -13.40 8.03
CA PHE A 314 7.46 -12.69 7.27
C PHE A 314 7.97 -11.32 6.81
N CYS A 315 8.77 -11.35 5.76
CA CYS A 315 9.28 -10.18 5.05
C CYS A 315 9.39 -10.49 3.56
N CYS A 316 9.23 -9.48 2.72
CA CYS A 316 9.27 -9.63 1.27
C CYS A 316 10.03 -8.45 0.64
N GLY A 317 10.96 -8.76 -0.25
CA GLY A 317 11.83 -7.82 -0.93
C GLY A 317 13.09 -7.44 -0.13
N PRO A 318 13.89 -6.48 -0.63
CA PRO A 318 13.64 -5.66 -1.80
C PRO A 318 13.89 -6.39 -3.14
N ALA A 319 12.88 -6.43 -3.99
CA ALA A 319 12.92 -7.02 -5.33
C ALA A 319 13.06 -5.92 -6.40
N PRO A 320 14.06 -5.94 -7.29
CA PRO A 320 14.14 -4.94 -8.35
C PRO A 320 12.91 -5.04 -9.25
N VAL A 321 12.20 -3.93 -9.45
CA VAL A 321 11.02 -3.88 -10.33
C VAL A 321 11.41 -4.26 -11.77
N THR A 322 12.62 -3.86 -12.19
CA THR A 322 13.21 -4.30 -13.46
C THR A 322 13.33 -5.82 -13.54
N ALA A 323 13.78 -6.50 -12.48
CA ALA A 323 13.92 -7.96 -12.50
C ALA A 323 12.57 -8.67 -12.57
N ILE A 324 11.54 -8.11 -11.94
CA ILE A 324 10.16 -8.60 -12.08
C ILE A 324 9.70 -8.44 -13.54
N ARG A 325 9.92 -7.27 -14.16
CA ARG A 325 9.55 -7.04 -15.57
C ARG A 325 10.25 -7.96 -16.56
N GLU A 326 11.53 -8.24 -16.33
CA GLU A 326 12.33 -9.09 -17.22
C GLU A 326 12.26 -10.60 -16.86
N GLY A 327 11.49 -11.00 -15.84
CA GLY A 327 11.36 -12.40 -15.41
C GLY A 327 12.65 -13.02 -14.87
N ASP A 328 13.49 -12.24 -14.19
CA ASP A 328 14.76 -12.70 -13.59
C ASP A 328 14.55 -13.28 -12.18
N LEU A 329 13.80 -14.38 -12.12
CA LEU A 329 13.28 -14.97 -10.87
C LEU A 329 14.36 -15.51 -9.93
N GLN A 330 15.56 -15.79 -10.43
CA GLN A 330 16.70 -16.32 -9.67
C GLN A 330 17.37 -15.29 -8.75
N LEU A 331 17.10 -14.00 -8.94
CA LEU A 331 17.78 -12.95 -8.19
C LEU A 331 17.14 -12.75 -6.81
N LYS A 332 17.95 -12.25 -5.86
CA LYS A 332 17.43 -11.85 -4.56
C LYS A 332 16.80 -10.45 -4.64
N TYR A 333 15.70 -10.18 -3.95
CA TYR A 333 14.96 -11.02 -3.00
C TYR A 333 13.53 -11.24 -3.49
N ASP A 334 12.96 -12.43 -3.24
CA ASP A 334 11.51 -12.70 -3.32
C ASP A 334 10.83 -12.41 -4.67
N ILE A 335 11.61 -12.32 -5.75
CA ILE A 335 11.12 -12.03 -7.10
C ILE A 335 10.09 -13.05 -7.59
N PRO A 336 10.24 -14.38 -7.38
CA PRO A 336 9.24 -15.34 -7.84
C PRO A 336 7.83 -15.05 -7.29
N PHE A 337 7.75 -14.67 -6.01
CA PHE A 337 6.51 -14.35 -5.35
C PHE A 337 5.87 -13.10 -5.97
N ILE A 338 6.61 -11.98 -6.00
CA ILE A 338 6.09 -10.70 -6.52
C ILE A 338 5.80 -10.79 -8.03
N PHE A 339 6.55 -11.60 -8.78
CA PHE A 339 6.27 -11.88 -10.19
C PHE A 339 4.92 -12.58 -10.34
N ALA A 340 4.61 -13.58 -9.50
CA ALA A 340 3.31 -14.25 -9.51
C ALA A 340 2.17 -13.26 -9.24
N GLU A 341 2.34 -12.33 -8.28
CA GLU A 341 1.34 -11.32 -7.92
C GLU A 341 0.85 -10.49 -9.12
N VAL A 342 1.72 -10.24 -10.10
CA VAL A 342 1.45 -9.38 -11.27
C VAL A 342 1.29 -10.14 -12.59
N ASN A 343 1.71 -11.40 -12.68
CA ASN A 343 1.73 -12.17 -13.92
C ASN A 343 0.97 -13.51 -13.87
N ALA A 344 0.51 -14.01 -12.71
CA ALA A 344 -0.17 -15.31 -12.69
C ALA A 344 -1.43 -15.39 -13.58
N ASP A 345 -1.60 -16.53 -14.24
CA ASP A 345 -2.79 -16.86 -15.01
C ASP A 345 -3.92 -17.30 -14.06
N VAL A 346 -5.15 -16.85 -14.30
CA VAL A 346 -6.33 -17.33 -13.58
C VAL A 346 -7.11 -18.29 -14.44
N VAL A 347 -7.21 -19.54 -13.96
CA VAL A 347 -7.98 -20.60 -14.60
C VAL A 347 -9.20 -20.93 -13.76
N TYR A 348 -10.39 -20.81 -14.36
CA TYR A 348 -11.62 -21.21 -13.70
C TYR A 348 -11.98 -22.66 -14.04
N TRP A 349 -12.39 -23.42 -13.03
CA TRP A 349 -12.88 -24.78 -13.13
C TRP A 349 -14.29 -24.85 -12.56
N VAL A 350 -15.24 -25.34 -13.34
CA VAL A 350 -16.61 -25.58 -12.85
C VAL A 350 -16.74 -27.04 -12.41
N VAL A 351 -17.05 -27.23 -11.13
CA VAL A 351 -17.20 -28.49 -10.44
C VAL A 351 -18.68 -28.87 -10.39
N LYS A 352 -19.01 -30.03 -10.93
CA LYS A 352 -20.36 -30.58 -10.93
C LYS A 352 -20.68 -31.35 -9.65
N PRO A 353 -21.97 -31.59 -9.32
CA PRO A 353 -22.36 -32.38 -8.15
C PRO A 353 -21.79 -33.81 -8.12
N ASP A 354 -21.50 -34.39 -9.29
CA ASP A 354 -20.88 -35.72 -9.42
C ASP A 354 -19.35 -35.70 -9.21
N GLY A 355 -18.77 -34.53 -8.97
CA GLY A 355 -17.34 -34.31 -8.76
C GLY A 355 -16.52 -34.10 -10.04
N SER A 356 -17.13 -34.24 -11.23
CA SER A 356 -16.48 -33.94 -12.50
C SER A 356 -16.20 -32.44 -12.66
N GLN A 357 -15.17 -32.11 -13.43
CA GLN A 357 -14.69 -30.74 -13.58
C GLN A 357 -14.62 -30.36 -15.06
N LYS A 358 -15.02 -29.13 -15.37
CA LYS A 358 -14.88 -28.55 -16.71
C LYS A 358 -14.07 -27.26 -16.60
N LYS A 359 -12.95 -27.19 -17.32
CA LYS A 359 -12.14 -25.97 -17.46
C LYS A 359 -12.94 -24.92 -18.23
N SER A 360 -12.91 -23.68 -17.77
CA SER A 360 -13.49 -22.57 -18.53
C SER A 360 -12.66 -22.31 -19.80
N THR A 361 -13.32 -21.94 -20.88
CA THR A 361 -12.65 -21.59 -22.13
C THR A 361 -11.98 -20.21 -22.08
N HIS A 362 -12.29 -19.39 -21.07
CA HIS A 362 -11.68 -18.07 -20.88
C HIS A 362 -10.77 -18.07 -19.65
N SER A 363 -9.56 -17.53 -19.80
CA SER A 363 -8.66 -17.18 -18.71
C SER A 363 -8.72 -15.68 -18.40
N SER A 364 -8.33 -15.30 -17.19
CA SER A 364 -8.12 -13.89 -16.82
C SER A 364 -6.68 -13.71 -16.35
N VAL A 365 -6.14 -12.51 -16.55
CA VAL A 365 -4.79 -12.15 -16.11
C VAL A 365 -4.89 -11.24 -14.87
N VAL A 366 -4.01 -11.48 -13.90
CA VAL A 366 -3.80 -10.65 -12.70
C VAL A 366 -2.96 -9.40 -13.01
N GLY A 367 -2.63 -8.60 -12.00
CA GLY A 367 -1.64 -7.54 -12.19
C GLY A 367 -2.12 -6.34 -13.01
N LYS A 368 -3.28 -5.76 -12.69
CA LYS A 368 -3.92 -4.71 -13.49
C LYS A 368 -3.77 -3.34 -12.85
N ASN A 369 -3.72 -2.30 -13.69
CA ASN A 369 -3.75 -0.89 -13.28
C ASN A 369 -2.85 -0.59 -12.08
N ILE A 370 -1.60 -1.08 -12.10
CA ILE A 370 -0.67 -0.89 -10.99
C ILE A 370 -0.46 0.61 -10.82
N SER A 371 -0.80 1.13 -9.64
CA SER A 371 -1.06 2.55 -9.42
C SER A 371 -0.22 3.11 -8.29
N THR A 372 0.26 4.33 -8.48
CA THR A 372 0.85 5.16 -7.41
C THR A 372 0.42 6.62 -7.56
N LYS A 373 0.70 7.44 -6.56
CA LYS A 373 0.41 8.88 -6.62
C LYS A 373 1.45 9.55 -7.51
N SER A 374 1.00 10.40 -8.45
CA SER A 374 1.91 11.18 -9.29
C SER A 374 2.73 12.18 -8.47
N VAL A 375 3.95 12.42 -8.92
CA VAL A 375 4.85 13.45 -8.39
C VAL A 375 4.18 14.83 -8.39
N GLY A 376 4.07 15.44 -7.21
CA GLY A 376 3.55 16.80 -7.03
C GLY A 376 2.06 16.99 -7.34
N LYS A 377 1.31 15.91 -7.62
CA LYS A 377 -0.11 15.98 -8.02
C LYS A 377 -0.94 14.91 -7.31
N ASP A 378 -2.24 15.17 -7.19
CA ASP A 378 -3.22 14.20 -6.66
C ASP A 378 -3.78 13.27 -7.76
N SER A 379 -3.15 13.23 -8.94
CA SER A 379 -3.51 12.30 -10.00
C SER A 379 -2.92 10.91 -9.75
N ARG A 380 -3.60 9.90 -10.29
CA ARG A 380 -3.10 8.53 -10.39
C ARG A 380 -2.05 8.45 -11.49
N GLU A 381 -0.90 7.88 -11.17
CA GLU A 381 0.08 7.42 -12.14
C GLU A 381 -0.06 5.91 -12.32
N ASP A 382 -0.21 5.47 -13.57
CA ASP A 382 -0.22 4.05 -13.92
C ASP A 382 1.20 3.57 -14.23
N ILE A 383 1.71 2.70 -13.38
CA ILE A 383 3.06 2.13 -13.46
C ILE A 383 3.02 0.65 -13.87
N THR A 384 1.92 0.14 -14.43
CA THR A 384 1.81 -1.27 -14.85
C THR A 384 2.94 -1.68 -15.80
N HIS A 385 3.30 -0.77 -16.72
CA HIS A 385 4.38 -0.96 -17.69
C HIS A 385 5.78 -1.10 -17.07
N THR A 386 5.95 -0.74 -15.80
CA THR A 386 7.21 -0.91 -15.06
C THR A 386 7.36 -2.34 -14.54
N TYR A 387 6.26 -3.04 -14.29
CA TYR A 387 6.23 -4.41 -13.76
C TYR A 387 6.09 -5.48 -14.83
N LYS A 388 5.43 -5.19 -15.95
CA LYS A 388 5.23 -6.15 -17.03
C LYS A 388 5.12 -5.50 -18.39
N TYR A 389 5.44 -6.28 -19.42
CA TYR A 389 5.24 -5.87 -20.81
C TYR A 389 3.74 -5.87 -21.17
N PRO A 390 3.34 -5.16 -22.23
CA PRO A 390 1.95 -5.16 -22.67
C PRO A 390 1.45 -6.57 -22.99
N GLU A 391 0.23 -6.86 -22.56
CA GLU A 391 -0.40 -8.16 -22.77
C GLU A 391 -0.58 -8.46 -24.26
N GLY A 392 -0.31 -9.69 -24.66
CA GLY A 392 -0.29 -10.17 -26.03
C GLY A 392 1.04 -9.93 -26.78
N SER A 393 1.97 -9.15 -26.23
CA SER A 393 3.23 -8.80 -26.91
C SER A 393 4.22 -9.97 -26.96
N GLU A 394 5.13 -9.96 -27.94
CA GLU A 394 6.19 -10.98 -28.05
C GLU A 394 7.09 -11.00 -26.80
N LYS A 395 7.43 -9.81 -26.27
CA LYS A 395 8.24 -9.69 -25.05
C LYS A 395 7.57 -10.26 -23.81
N GLU A 396 6.27 -10.06 -23.63
CA GLU A 396 5.55 -10.70 -22.54
C GLU A 396 5.71 -12.23 -22.62
N ARG A 397 5.49 -12.81 -23.81
CA ARG A 397 5.62 -14.26 -24.01
C ARG A 397 7.02 -14.77 -23.74
N GLU A 398 8.05 -14.04 -24.18
CA GLU A 398 9.45 -14.36 -23.90
C GLU A 398 9.73 -14.37 -22.39
N VAL A 399 9.24 -13.38 -21.65
CA VAL A 399 9.41 -13.27 -20.19
C VAL A 399 8.70 -14.40 -19.45
N PHE A 400 7.47 -14.75 -19.84
CA PHE A 400 6.75 -15.89 -19.26
C PHE A 400 7.43 -17.22 -19.56
N ALA A 401 7.89 -17.42 -20.80
CA ALA A 401 8.63 -18.64 -21.17
C ALA A 401 9.95 -18.75 -20.40
N LYS A 402 10.64 -17.62 -20.18
CA LYS A 402 11.85 -17.54 -19.35
C LYS A 402 11.57 -17.89 -17.89
N ALA A 403 10.39 -17.55 -17.37
CA ALA A 403 9.92 -17.97 -16.04
C ALA A 403 9.57 -19.47 -15.95
N GLU A 404 9.99 -20.29 -16.94
CA GLU A 404 9.71 -21.73 -17.07
C GLU A 404 8.21 -22.08 -17.08
N HIS A 405 7.38 -21.14 -17.56
CA HIS A 405 5.93 -21.30 -17.62
C HIS A 405 5.45 -21.49 -19.06
N GLU A 406 4.76 -22.61 -19.33
CA GLU A 406 4.03 -22.80 -20.59
C GLU A 406 2.74 -21.98 -20.54
N MET A 407 2.66 -20.91 -21.35
CA MET A 407 1.45 -20.10 -21.48
C MET A 407 0.27 -20.99 -21.88
N SER A 408 -0.84 -20.93 -21.14
CA SER A 408 -2.10 -21.40 -21.71
C SER A 408 -2.39 -20.47 -22.88
N SER A 409 -2.44 -20.99 -24.10
CA SER A 409 -2.61 -20.16 -25.29
C SER A 409 -3.86 -19.31 -25.14
N VAL A 410 -3.71 -18.02 -24.78
CA VAL A 410 -4.75 -17.02 -24.90
C VAL A 410 -4.91 -16.85 -26.39
N ARG A 411 -5.79 -17.67 -26.98
CA ARG A 411 -6.18 -17.46 -28.35
C ARG A 411 -7.03 -16.20 -28.35
N GLU A 412 -6.71 -15.25 -29.21
CA GLU A 412 -7.70 -14.31 -29.72
C GLU A 412 -8.71 -15.16 -30.52
N GLU A 413 -9.65 -15.79 -29.83
CA GLU A 413 -10.77 -16.45 -30.48
C GLU A 413 -11.85 -15.38 -30.69
N GLU A 414 -11.88 -14.79 -31.89
CA GLU A 414 -13.05 -14.04 -32.39
C GLU A 414 -14.25 -14.97 -32.64
N GLU A 415 -14.04 -16.30 -32.60
CA GLU A 415 -15.06 -17.32 -32.83
C GLU A 415 -15.56 -17.92 -31.52
N GLY A 416 -16.87 -17.94 -31.29
CA GLY A 416 -17.50 -18.65 -30.17
C GLY A 416 -18.56 -17.85 -29.40
N LEU A 417 -18.82 -18.28 -28.17
CA LEU A 417 -19.63 -17.54 -27.22
C LEU A 417 -18.73 -16.62 -26.39
N HIS A 418 -19.19 -15.41 -26.12
CA HIS A 418 -18.51 -14.46 -25.24
C HIS A 418 -19.42 -14.03 -24.11
N LEU A 419 -18.86 -13.87 -22.92
CA LEU A 419 -19.59 -13.46 -21.73
C LEU A 419 -18.82 -12.35 -21.01
N LYS A 420 -19.50 -11.25 -20.68
CA LYS A 420 -18.97 -10.18 -19.85
C LYS A 420 -20.05 -9.64 -18.91
N ILE A 421 -19.62 -9.11 -17.77
CA ILE A 421 -20.53 -8.47 -16.80
C ILE A 421 -20.40 -6.95 -16.94
N LYS A 422 -21.52 -6.26 -17.14
CA LYS A 422 -21.64 -4.80 -17.09
C LYS A 422 -22.45 -4.36 -15.89
N LEU A 423 -22.15 -3.17 -15.37
CA LEU A 423 -22.87 -2.53 -14.28
C LEU A 423 -23.71 -1.37 -14.84
N SER A 424 -24.92 -1.14 -14.31
CA SER A 424 -25.64 0.13 -14.55
C SER A 424 -24.87 1.29 -13.92
N GLU A 425 -25.06 2.53 -14.38
CA GLU A 425 -24.47 3.67 -13.67
C GLU A 425 -24.95 3.71 -12.21
N GLY A 426 -24.04 4.07 -11.29
CA GLY A 426 -24.39 4.46 -9.91
C GLY A 426 -24.75 3.33 -8.95
N ALA A 427 -23.87 2.35 -8.74
CA ALA A 427 -23.97 1.44 -7.59
C ALA A 427 -23.59 2.18 -6.30
N ASN A 428 -24.50 2.99 -5.78
CA ASN A 428 -24.31 3.77 -4.56
C ASN A 428 -24.78 2.99 -3.33
N ASN A 429 -24.08 3.18 -2.21
CA ASN A 429 -24.47 2.57 -0.94
C ASN A 429 -25.86 3.08 -0.51
N GLY A 430 -26.74 2.19 -0.06
CA GLY A 430 -28.13 2.50 0.25
C GLY A 430 -29.10 2.38 -0.92
N CYS A 431 -28.63 2.08 -2.15
CA CYS A 431 -29.46 2.03 -3.35
C CYS A 431 -29.47 0.65 -4.01
N ASP A 432 -30.59 0.32 -4.66
CA ASP A 432 -30.66 -0.82 -5.57
C ASP A 432 -29.95 -0.49 -6.89
N PHE A 433 -29.30 -1.48 -7.50
CA PHE A 433 -28.64 -1.32 -8.80
C PHE A 433 -28.75 -2.58 -9.67
N ASP A 434 -28.49 -2.45 -10.97
CA ASP A 434 -28.56 -3.56 -11.92
C ASP A 434 -27.16 -3.95 -12.41
N VAL A 435 -26.92 -5.25 -12.47
CA VAL A 435 -25.81 -5.85 -13.23
C VAL A 435 -26.35 -6.62 -14.41
N PHE A 436 -25.58 -6.72 -15.48
CA PHE A 436 -25.98 -7.36 -16.73
C PHE A 436 -24.94 -8.39 -17.16
N ALA A 437 -25.35 -9.64 -17.35
CA ALA A 437 -24.62 -10.54 -18.24
C ALA A 437 -24.88 -10.09 -19.68
N VAL A 438 -23.81 -9.76 -20.39
CA VAL A 438 -23.84 -9.48 -21.82
C VAL A 438 -23.20 -10.66 -22.52
N ILE A 439 -24.01 -11.38 -23.30
CA ILE A 439 -23.62 -12.60 -23.99
C ILE A 439 -23.66 -12.32 -25.48
N TYR A 440 -22.58 -12.63 -26.18
CA TYR A 440 -22.52 -12.51 -27.63
C TYR A 440 -22.27 -13.88 -28.25
N ASN A 441 -23.10 -14.25 -29.22
CA ASN A 441 -22.91 -15.45 -30.02
C ASN A 441 -22.25 -15.08 -31.36
N ALA A 442 -20.93 -15.22 -31.47
CA ALA A 442 -20.19 -14.91 -32.69
C ALA A 442 -20.32 -16.00 -33.78
N MET A 443 -21.07 -17.07 -33.52
CA MET A 443 -21.27 -18.17 -34.47
C MET A 443 -22.48 -17.95 -35.37
N ASP A 444 -22.47 -18.59 -36.53
CA ASP A 444 -23.58 -18.58 -37.49
C ASP A 444 -24.71 -19.58 -37.16
N THR A 445 -24.67 -20.15 -35.95
CA THR A 445 -25.61 -21.18 -35.49
C THR A 445 -26.26 -20.76 -34.19
N GLU A 446 -27.53 -21.13 -34.02
CA GLU A 446 -28.25 -20.93 -32.76
C GLU A 446 -27.60 -21.78 -31.65
N ARG A 447 -27.52 -21.20 -30.46
CA ARG A 447 -27.02 -21.87 -29.26
C ARG A 447 -28.06 -21.85 -28.16
N VAL A 448 -28.12 -22.94 -27.41
CA VAL A 448 -28.98 -23.05 -26.23
C VAL A 448 -28.08 -23.25 -25.03
N CYS A 449 -28.15 -22.31 -24.10
CA CYS A 449 -27.27 -22.26 -22.95
C CYS A 449 -28.07 -22.21 -21.65
N ARG A 450 -27.43 -22.62 -20.55
CA ARG A 450 -27.81 -22.19 -19.20
C ARG A 450 -26.98 -20.98 -18.81
N LEU A 451 -27.62 -19.92 -18.33
CA LEU A 451 -26.94 -18.78 -17.71
C LEU A 451 -27.27 -18.74 -16.22
N MET A 452 -26.25 -18.82 -15.38
CA MET A 452 -26.35 -18.55 -13.95
C MET A 452 -25.64 -17.24 -13.64
N LEU A 453 -26.33 -16.34 -12.95
CA LEU A 453 -25.79 -15.11 -12.36
C LEU A 453 -25.92 -15.18 -10.84
N CYS A 454 -24.83 -14.97 -10.13
CA CYS A 454 -24.80 -14.92 -8.66
C CYS A 454 -24.02 -13.69 -8.21
N ALA A 455 -24.62 -12.90 -7.32
CA ALA A 455 -24.02 -11.75 -6.65
C ALA A 455 -23.89 -12.06 -5.15
N ARG A 456 -22.71 -11.83 -4.59
CA ARG A 456 -22.39 -12.07 -3.18
C ARG A 456 -21.60 -10.90 -2.65
N THR A 457 -21.80 -10.51 -1.39
CA THR A 457 -20.88 -9.54 -0.77
C THR A 457 -19.49 -10.14 -0.68
N ALA A 458 -18.44 -9.31 -0.69
CA ALA A 458 -17.07 -9.80 -0.68
C ALA A 458 -16.16 -8.84 0.11
N SER A 459 -15.09 -9.39 0.67
CA SER A 459 -13.97 -8.58 1.16
C SER A 459 -13.01 -8.22 0.04
N TYR A 460 -12.13 -7.24 0.28
CA TYR A 460 -11.11 -6.88 -0.71
C TYR A 460 -10.11 -8.02 -0.96
N SER A 461 -9.84 -8.87 0.03
CA SER A 461 -8.97 -10.06 -0.10
C SER A 461 -9.61 -11.22 -0.86
N GLY A 462 -10.87 -11.07 -1.31
CA GLY A 462 -11.58 -12.06 -2.10
C GLY A 462 -12.43 -13.05 -1.30
N SER A 463 -12.51 -12.91 0.03
CA SER A 463 -13.42 -13.74 0.84
C SER A 463 -14.86 -13.40 0.53
N VAL A 464 -15.68 -14.41 0.27
CA VAL A 464 -17.07 -14.23 -0.16
C VAL A 464 -18.04 -14.36 1.01
N GLY A 465 -18.93 -13.38 1.13
CA GLY A 465 -20.02 -13.34 2.09
C GLY A 465 -21.31 -14.00 1.57
N PRO A 466 -22.46 -13.69 2.19
CA PRO A 466 -23.77 -14.17 1.77
C PRO A 466 -24.14 -13.76 0.33
N GLN A 467 -25.02 -14.56 -0.28
CA GLN A 467 -25.63 -14.22 -1.57
C GLN A 467 -26.63 -13.08 -1.39
N CYS A 468 -26.55 -12.07 -2.27
CA CYS A 468 -27.44 -10.91 -2.30
C CYS A 468 -28.16 -10.73 -3.64
N GLY A 469 -27.98 -11.65 -4.58
CA GLY A 469 -28.75 -11.72 -5.82
C GLY A 469 -28.43 -12.97 -6.60
N MET A 470 -29.44 -13.61 -7.20
CA MET A 470 -29.24 -14.78 -8.05
C MET A 470 -30.28 -14.85 -9.16
N LYS A 471 -29.86 -15.32 -10.34
CA LYS A 471 -30.73 -15.60 -11.47
C LYS A 471 -30.21 -16.79 -12.26
N ASP A 472 -31.03 -17.82 -12.39
CA ASP A 472 -30.73 -19.03 -13.16
C ASP A 472 -31.69 -19.17 -14.33
N LEU A 473 -31.17 -19.04 -15.55
CA LEU A 473 -31.90 -19.20 -16.80
C LEU A 473 -31.47 -20.51 -17.46
N LEU A 474 -32.27 -21.56 -17.28
CA LEU A 474 -31.97 -22.89 -17.79
C LEU A 474 -31.97 -22.98 -19.32
N ASN A 475 -32.83 -22.22 -20.01
CA ASN A 475 -33.00 -22.31 -21.46
C ASN A 475 -32.86 -20.93 -22.10
N LEU A 476 -31.63 -20.45 -22.20
CA LEU A 476 -31.30 -19.21 -22.90
C LEU A 476 -30.93 -19.52 -24.36
N THR A 477 -31.84 -19.23 -25.28
CA THR A 477 -31.57 -19.29 -26.72
C THR A 477 -30.87 -18.01 -27.17
N LEU A 478 -29.79 -18.19 -27.93
CA LEU A 478 -28.98 -17.15 -28.56
C LEU A 478 -28.97 -17.40 -30.07
N ALA A 479 -29.59 -16.50 -30.83
CA ALA A 479 -29.57 -16.54 -32.27
C ALA A 479 -28.16 -16.29 -32.83
N PRO A 480 -27.88 -16.67 -34.09
CA PRO A 480 -26.63 -16.34 -34.75
C PRO A 480 -26.33 -14.84 -34.70
N GLN A 481 -25.09 -14.46 -34.36
CA GLN A 481 -24.63 -13.06 -34.29
C GLN A 481 -25.45 -12.18 -33.32
N GLU A 482 -26.19 -12.76 -32.36
CA GLU A 482 -26.99 -12.01 -31.37
C GLU A 482 -26.15 -11.59 -30.16
N GLU A 483 -26.28 -10.33 -29.73
CA GLU A 483 -25.91 -9.90 -28.38
C GLU A 483 -27.17 -9.86 -27.49
N LYS A 484 -27.15 -10.61 -26.39
CA LYS A 484 -28.23 -10.68 -25.41
C LYS A 484 -27.79 -10.11 -24.07
N ARG A 485 -28.65 -9.29 -23.47
CA ARG A 485 -28.41 -8.65 -22.17
C ARG A 485 -29.39 -9.19 -21.13
N VAL A 486 -28.89 -9.88 -20.12
CA VAL A 486 -29.71 -10.42 -19.03
C VAL A 486 -29.44 -9.64 -17.75
N PRO A 487 -30.44 -8.91 -17.19
CA PRO A 487 -30.28 -8.16 -15.95
C PRO A 487 -30.41 -9.05 -14.71
N LEU A 488 -29.65 -8.71 -13.68
CA LEU A 488 -29.83 -9.10 -12.28
C LEU A 488 -29.90 -7.81 -11.44
N ARG A 489 -31.04 -7.59 -10.80
CA ARG A 489 -31.25 -6.49 -9.85
C ARG A 489 -30.69 -6.92 -8.50
N VAL A 490 -29.82 -6.10 -7.93
CA VAL A 490 -29.21 -6.30 -6.60
C VAL A 490 -29.84 -5.27 -5.66
N LEU A 491 -30.49 -5.74 -4.59
CA LEU A 491 -31.29 -4.92 -3.69
C LEU A 491 -30.51 -4.53 -2.43
N TYR A 492 -30.63 -3.29 -1.96
CA TYR A 492 -30.00 -2.85 -0.71
C TYR A 492 -30.43 -3.69 0.49
N GLU A 493 -31.70 -4.12 0.53
CA GLU A 493 -32.21 -5.00 1.59
C GLU A 493 -31.46 -6.35 1.67
N GLU A 494 -30.94 -6.85 0.54
CA GLU A 494 -30.24 -8.13 0.45
C GLU A 494 -28.74 -8.02 0.77
N TYR A 495 -28.09 -6.90 0.39
CA TYR A 495 -26.65 -6.74 0.62
C TYR A 495 -26.30 -5.88 1.85
N GLY A 496 -27.17 -4.96 2.26
CA GLY A 496 -26.83 -3.87 3.17
C GLY A 496 -26.29 -4.32 4.53
N GLN A 497 -26.84 -5.39 5.11
CA GLN A 497 -26.38 -5.92 6.41
C GLN A 497 -25.06 -6.70 6.32
N SER A 498 -24.72 -7.22 5.13
CA SER A 498 -23.58 -8.10 4.91
C SER A 498 -22.48 -7.44 4.08
N LEU A 499 -22.65 -6.17 3.69
CA LEU A 499 -21.66 -5.40 2.98
C LEU A 499 -20.54 -5.08 3.96
N THR A 500 -19.32 -5.48 3.61
CA THR A 500 -18.14 -5.19 4.42
C THR A 500 -17.75 -3.73 4.24
N GLN A 501 -16.86 -3.22 5.11
CA GLN A 501 -16.23 -1.91 4.96
C GLN A 501 -15.48 -1.70 3.63
N ASP A 502 -15.19 -2.79 2.90
CA ASP A 502 -14.55 -2.73 1.59
C ASP A 502 -15.51 -2.27 0.49
N ASN A 503 -16.82 -2.33 0.75
CA ASN A 503 -17.90 -2.00 -0.18
C ASN A 503 -17.85 -2.80 -1.49
N LEU A 504 -17.62 -4.11 -1.42
CA LEU A 504 -17.48 -4.96 -2.60
C LEU A 504 -18.59 -5.99 -2.71
N ILE A 505 -19.11 -6.14 -3.93
CA ILE A 505 -20.02 -7.20 -4.33
C ILE A 505 -19.41 -7.95 -5.51
N LYS A 506 -19.10 -9.24 -5.32
CA LYS A 506 -18.59 -10.11 -6.36
C LYS A 506 -19.76 -10.69 -7.15
N VAL A 507 -19.72 -10.50 -8.46
CA VAL A 507 -20.70 -11.04 -9.41
C VAL A 507 -20.03 -12.10 -10.27
N VAL A 508 -20.60 -13.30 -10.27
CA VAL A 508 -20.17 -14.44 -11.08
C VAL A 508 -21.26 -14.74 -12.10
N ALA A 509 -20.88 -14.84 -13.36
CA ALA A 509 -21.71 -15.32 -14.45
C ALA A 509 -21.13 -16.62 -15.00
N LEU A 510 -21.93 -17.69 -15.01
CA LEU A 510 -21.59 -18.97 -15.62
C LEU A 510 -22.52 -19.19 -16.82
N LEU A 511 -21.94 -19.36 -18.01
CA LEU A 511 -22.66 -19.74 -19.21
C LEU A 511 -22.24 -21.15 -19.63
N THR A 512 -23.18 -22.09 -19.59
CA THR A 512 -22.97 -23.48 -20.01
C THR A 512 -23.69 -23.71 -21.33
N GLU A 513 -22.96 -24.04 -22.39
CA GLU A 513 -23.52 -24.42 -23.68
C GLU A 513 -23.83 -25.92 -23.70
N TYR A 514 -25.04 -26.30 -24.11
CA TYR A 514 -25.51 -27.68 -23.92
C TYR A 514 -25.00 -28.68 -24.96
N GLN A 515 -24.69 -28.25 -26.17
CA GLN A 515 -24.31 -29.12 -27.28
C GLN A 515 -22.86 -29.63 -27.15
N THR A 516 -21.92 -28.77 -26.75
CA THR A 516 -20.50 -29.08 -26.53
C THR A 516 -20.19 -29.33 -25.06
N GLY A 517 -21.05 -28.84 -24.14
CA GLY A 517 -20.82 -28.88 -22.71
C GLY A 517 -19.71 -27.92 -22.28
N ASP A 518 -19.42 -26.89 -23.08
CA ASP A 518 -18.43 -25.86 -22.75
C ASP A 518 -18.99 -24.87 -21.74
N VAL A 519 -18.08 -24.29 -20.95
CA VAL A 519 -18.43 -23.38 -19.87
C VAL A 519 -17.59 -22.13 -19.94
N ILE A 520 -18.26 -20.98 -19.87
CA ILE A 520 -17.62 -19.67 -19.82
C ILE A 520 -17.92 -19.05 -18.46
N VAL A 521 -16.86 -18.59 -17.80
CA VAL A 521 -16.95 -17.89 -16.52
C VAL A 521 -16.58 -16.44 -16.74
N ALA A 522 -17.42 -15.52 -16.27
CA ALA A 522 -17.06 -14.12 -16.10
C ALA A 522 -17.23 -13.73 -14.64
N VAL A 523 -16.23 -13.05 -14.08
CA VAL A 523 -16.26 -12.53 -12.72
C VAL A 523 -16.04 -11.03 -12.77
N ARG A 524 -16.82 -10.29 -11.97
CA ARG A 524 -16.66 -8.85 -11.81
C ARG A 524 -16.93 -8.46 -10.37
N ASP A 525 -16.01 -7.69 -9.80
CA ASP A 525 -16.18 -7.06 -8.50
C ASP A 525 -16.74 -5.65 -8.68
N VAL A 526 -17.88 -5.40 -8.05
CA VAL A 526 -18.60 -4.13 -8.06
C VAL A 526 -18.26 -3.37 -6.80
N TYR A 527 -17.72 -2.16 -6.94
CA TYR A 527 -17.53 -1.23 -5.84
C TYR A 527 -18.82 -0.44 -5.58
N VAL A 528 -19.36 -0.57 -4.37
CA VAL A 528 -20.53 0.16 -3.89
C VAL A 528 -20.08 1.49 -3.33
N GLN A 529 -20.43 2.59 -4.00
CA GLN A 529 -19.88 3.89 -3.69
C GLN A 529 -20.46 4.47 -2.39
N ASN A 530 -19.57 4.77 -1.44
CA ASN A 530 -19.90 5.56 -0.25
C ASN A 530 -20.23 7.03 -0.61
N PRO A 531 -21.01 7.74 0.22
CA PRO A 531 -21.35 9.14 0.01
C PRO A 531 -20.11 10.04 0.15
N GLU A 532 -20.15 11.20 -0.50
CA GLU A 532 -19.07 12.18 -0.46
C GLU A 532 -19.07 12.95 0.87
N ILE A 533 -17.89 13.12 1.47
CA ILE A 533 -17.66 14.09 2.55
C ILE A 533 -17.35 15.46 1.93
N ARG A 534 -18.18 16.45 2.22
CA ARG A 534 -17.98 17.83 1.81
C ARG A 534 -17.16 18.57 2.87
N ILE A 535 -16.09 19.24 2.43
CA ILE A 535 -15.19 20.00 3.30
C ILE A 535 -15.10 21.44 2.77
N ARG A 536 -15.57 22.41 3.55
CA ARG A 536 -15.45 23.85 3.27
C ARG A 536 -14.57 24.52 4.29
N VAL A 537 -13.56 25.27 3.84
CA VAL A 537 -12.67 26.04 4.71
C VAL A 537 -13.12 27.49 4.71
N LEU A 538 -13.37 28.04 5.89
CA LEU A 538 -13.80 29.41 6.13
C LEU A 538 -12.68 30.21 6.77
N GLY A 539 -12.54 31.46 6.33
CA GLY A 539 -11.43 32.34 6.70
C GLY A 539 -10.33 32.37 5.63
N GLU A 540 -9.36 33.25 5.82
CA GLU A 540 -8.21 33.39 4.92
C GLU A 540 -7.08 32.46 5.39
N PRO A 541 -6.70 31.44 4.60
CA PRO A 541 -5.70 30.45 5.04
C PRO A 541 -4.30 31.05 5.17
N MET A 542 -3.88 31.29 6.40
CA MET A 542 -2.62 31.94 6.75
C MET A 542 -2.05 31.34 8.03
N GLN A 543 -0.73 31.23 8.09
CA GLN A 543 -0.01 30.68 9.23
C GLN A 543 -0.36 31.43 10.52
N GLU A 544 -0.53 30.68 11.62
CA GLU A 544 -0.91 31.19 12.94
C GLU A 544 -2.25 31.95 13.00
N ARG A 545 -3.12 31.77 12.01
CA ARG A 545 -4.45 32.37 11.96
C ARG A 545 -5.54 31.31 12.06
N LYS A 546 -6.51 31.55 12.94
CA LYS A 546 -7.65 30.65 13.13
C LYS A 546 -8.46 30.50 11.83
N LEU A 547 -8.71 29.25 11.46
CA LEU A 547 -9.58 28.81 10.37
C LEU A 547 -10.70 27.92 10.91
N VAL A 548 -11.75 27.76 10.11
CA VAL A 548 -12.86 26.85 10.40
C VAL A 548 -13.07 25.92 9.23
N ALA A 549 -13.07 24.60 9.47
CA ALA A 549 -13.52 23.62 8.50
C ALA A 549 -14.98 23.23 8.82
N GLU A 550 -15.88 23.44 7.86
CA GLU A 550 -17.21 22.83 7.87
C GLU A 550 -17.15 21.50 7.14
N ILE A 551 -17.45 20.44 7.87
CA ILE A 551 -17.36 19.06 7.40
C ILE A 551 -18.76 18.47 7.45
N SER A 552 -19.20 17.88 6.34
CA SER A 552 -20.53 17.30 6.26
C SER A 552 -20.66 16.10 5.32
N LEU A 553 -21.63 15.24 5.62
CA LEU A 553 -21.99 14.06 4.84
C LEU A 553 -23.50 13.84 4.93
N VAL A 554 -24.13 13.47 3.82
CA VAL A 554 -25.56 13.12 3.79
C VAL A 554 -25.72 11.62 4.01
N ASN A 555 -26.58 11.22 4.95
CA ASN A 555 -26.92 9.81 5.16
C ASN A 555 -27.60 9.23 3.90
N PRO A 556 -26.96 8.29 3.18
CA PRO A 556 -27.51 7.73 1.94
C PRO A 556 -28.48 6.57 2.20
N LEU A 557 -28.53 6.05 3.43
CA LEU A 557 -29.29 4.86 3.79
C LEU A 557 -30.75 5.20 4.09
N ALA A 558 -31.60 4.19 3.99
CA ALA A 558 -33.01 4.29 4.40
C ALA A 558 -33.20 4.24 5.93
N ASP A 559 -32.14 3.90 6.67
CA ASP A 559 -32.12 3.83 8.13
C ASP A 559 -31.30 4.96 8.76
N PRO A 560 -31.57 5.33 10.03
CA PRO A 560 -30.71 6.23 10.79
C PRO A 560 -29.30 5.66 11.01
N LEU A 561 -28.29 6.53 11.01
CA LEU A 561 -26.92 6.22 11.42
C LEU A 561 -26.73 6.57 12.90
N ASN A 562 -26.24 5.62 13.69
CA ASN A 562 -25.91 5.81 15.11
C ASN A 562 -24.40 5.82 15.31
N ASN A 563 -23.97 6.32 16.48
CA ASN A 563 -22.56 6.34 16.89
C ASN A 563 -21.66 7.00 15.81
N CYS A 564 -22.14 8.09 15.22
CA CYS A 564 -21.45 8.79 14.14
C CYS A 564 -20.20 9.50 14.67
N VAL A 565 -19.04 9.16 14.11
CA VAL A 565 -17.74 9.71 14.50
C VAL A 565 -17.04 10.26 13.26
N PHE A 566 -16.58 11.50 13.34
CA PHE A 566 -15.63 12.08 12.41
C PHE A 566 -14.22 12.06 13.01
N VAL A 567 -13.23 11.65 12.22
CA VAL A 567 -11.82 11.82 12.56
C VAL A 567 -11.19 12.74 11.53
N VAL A 568 -10.50 13.78 11.98
CA VAL A 568 -9.88 14.80 11.12
C VAL A 568 -8.41 14.95 11.47
N GLU A 569 -7.56 14.99 10.45
CA GLU A 569 -6.13 15.19 10.62
C GLU A 569 -5.55 15.96 9.43
N GLY A 570 -4.59 16.83 9.71
CA GLY A 570 -3.73 17.40 8.67
C GLY A 570 -2.41 17.87 9.27
N SER A 571 -1.31 17.21 8.93
CA SER A 571 0.03 17.68 9.28
C SER A 571 0.24 19.12 8.83
N GLY A 572 0.73 19.97 9.74
CA GLY A 572 0.86 21.42 9.52
C GLY A 572 -0.43 22.23 9.66
N LEU A 573 -1.60 21.58 9.78
CA LEU A 573 -2.93 22.21 9.92
C LEU A 573 -3.55 22.02 11.30
N THR A 574 -3.48 20.82 11.87
CA THR A 574 -4.09 20.46 13.16
C THR A 574 -3.06 19.94 14.15
N GLU A 575 -3.33 20.10 15.46
CA GLU A 575 -2.54 19.46 16.52
C GLU A 575 -2.94 17.98 16.64
N GLY A 576 -2.42 17.14 15.74
CA GLY A 576 -2.77 15.72 15.66
C GLY A 576 -4.21 15.45 15.23
N GLN A 577 -4.70 14.24 15.56
CA GLN A 577 -6.06 13.80 15.22
C GLN A 577 -7.13 14.45 16.10
N GLN A 578 -8.16 14.96 15.45
CA GLN A 578 -9.33 15.56 16.07
C GLN A 578 -10.52 14.61 15.89
N ILE A 579 -11.10 14.15 17.00
CA ILE A 579 -12.23 13.22 16.99
C ILE A 579 -13.50 13.98 17.37
N LYS A 580 -14.53 13.86 16.55
CA LYS A 580 -15.85 14.44 16.82
C LYS A 580 -16.94 13.38 16.73
N GLU A 581 -17.48 13.03 17.88
CA GLU A 581 -18.70 12.23 17.99
C GLU A 581 -19.93 13.13 17.88
N LEU A 582 -20.93 12.68 17.12
CA LEU A 582 -22.25 13.31 17.07
C LEU A 582 -23.15 12.73 18.17
N GLU A 583 -23.87 13.62 18.85
CA GLU A 583 -24.72 13.24 20.00
C GLU A 583 -26.03 12.58 19.58
N GLU A 584 -26.58 13.01 18.43
CA GLU A 584 -27.85 12.52 17.91
C GLU A 584 -27.63 11.61 16.70
N PRO A 585 -28.46 10.56 16.52
CA PRO A 585 -28.49 9.79 15.29
C PRO A 585 -28.74 10.67 14.06
N VAL A 586 -28.16 10.29 12.93
CA VAL A 586 -28.35 10.99 11.66
C VAL A 586 -29.45 10.29 10.88
N GLU A 587 -30.64 10.89 10.88
CA GLU A 587 -31.83 10.37 10.18
C GLU A 587 -31.61 10.18 8.67
N PRO A 588 -32.41 9.33 7.99
CA PRO A 588 -32.34 9.15 6.55
C PRO A 588 -32.40 10.48 5.79
N GLN A 589 -31.48 10.67 4.83
CA GLN A 589 -31.33 11.91 4.04
C GLN A 589 -30.94 13.16 4.85
N ALA A 590 -30.75 13.07 6.17
CA ALA A 590 -30.22 14.17 6.97
C ALA A 590 -28.69 14.30 6.79
N GLU A 591 -28.16 15.46 7.20
CA GLU A 591 -26.74 15.77 7.08
C GLU A 591 -26.05 15.61 8.44
N ALA A 592 -25.09 14.67 8.52
CA ALA A 592 -24.09 14.60 9.56
C ALA A 592 -23.12 15.78 9.36
N ARG A 593 -23.06 16.73 10.30
CA ARG A 593 -22.22 17.94 10.13
C ARG A 593 -21.61 18.45 11.42
N PHE A 594 -20.43 19.02 11.33
CA PHE A 594 -19.83 19.80 12.41
C PHE A 594 -18.85 20.85 11.89
N ARG A 595 -18.42 21.72 12.80
CA ARG A 595 -17.39 22.74 12.57
C ARG A 595 -16.16 22.42 13.39
N LEU A 596 -15.00 22.38 12.74
CA LEU A 596 -13.70 22.25 13.38
C LEU A 596 -12.96 23.57 13.29
N ASP A 597 -12.62 24.13 14.44
CA ASP A 597 -11.68 25.24 14.54
C ASP A 597 -10.24 24.70 14.53
N PHE A 598 -9.35 25.28 13.73
CA PHE A 598 -7.94 24.89 13.68
C PHE A 598 -7.01 26.08 13.39
N VAL A 599 -5.73 25.94 13.69
CA VAL A 599 -4.69 26.95 13.48
C VAL A 599 -3.53 26.30 12.73
N PRO A 600 -3.28 26.66 11.46
CA PRO A 600 -2.19 26.08 10.69
C PRO A 600 -0.84 26.68 11.13
N HIS A 601 0.13 25.82 11.40
CA HIS A 601 1.46 26.20 11.89
C HIS A 601 2.52 26.25 10.79
N GLN A 602 2.22 25.72 9.60
CA GLN A 602 3.16 25.66 8.49
C GLN A 602 2.56 26.29 7.24
N ALA A 603 3.35 27.12 6.54
CA ALA A 603 2.99 27.64 5.23
C ALA A 603 3.11 26.54 4.15
N GLY A 604 2.50 26.77 2.98
CA GLY A 604 2.56 25.85 1.84
C GLY A 604 1.30 25.01 1.65
N LEU A 605 1.40 24.00 0.79
CA LEU A 605 0.29 23.09 0.46
C LEU A 605 0.18 22.00 1.53
N HIS A 606 -1.00 21.88 2.13
CA HIS A 606 -1.33 20.84 3.09
C HIS A 606 -2.66 20.16 2.72
N LYS A 607 -2.89 18.97 3.27
CA LYS A 607 -4.10 18.18 3.03
C LYS A 607 -4.84 17.95 4.34
N LEU A 608 -6.07 18.44 4.44
CA LEU A 608 -6.98 18.13 5.55
C LEU A 608 -7.76 16.87 5.19
N MET A 609 -7.59 15.81 5.97
CA MET A 609 -8.15 14.49 5.72
C MET A 609 -9.24 14.21 6.73
N VAL A 610 -10.30 13.55 6.28
CA VAL A 610 -11.48 13.26 7.08
C VAL A 610 -11.86 11.80 6.87
N ASP A 611 -12.15 11.14 7.97
CA ASP A 611 -12.82 9.85 8.04
C ASP A 611 -14.16 10.00 8.76
N PHE A 612 -15.14 9.21 8.33
CA PHE A 612 -16.43 9.10 8.97
C PHE A 612 -16.81 7.63 9.16
N GLU A 613 -17.18 7.30 10.40
CA GLU A 613 -17.59 5.98 10.85
C GLU A 613 -18.93 6.07 11.58
N SER A 614 -19.72 5.00 11.49
CA SER A 614 -21.00 4.83 12.20
C SER A 614 -21.31 3.34 12.36
N ASP A 615 -22.44 3.00 12.97
CA ASP A 615 -22.91 1.62 13.12
C ASP A 615 -23.20 0.90 11.78
N LYS A 616 -23.58 1.64 10.73
CA LYS A 616 -24.02 1.08 9.44
C LYS A 616 -23.24 1.57 8.21
N LEU A 617 -22.43 2.61 8.38
CA LEU A 617 -21.65 3.22 7.31
C LEU A 617 -20.23 3.43 7.81
N ALA A 618 -19.28 2.72 7.18
CA ALA A 618 -17.88 2.67 7.57
C ALA A 618 -16.95 3.02 6.39
N GLY A 619 -15.71 3.40 6.71
CA GLY A 619 -14.66 3.67 5.72
C GLY A 619 -15.00 4.81 4.76
N VAL A 620 -15.78 5.81 5.19
CA VAL A 620 -16.07 6.98 4.34
C VAL A 620 -14.93 7.99 4.47
N LYS A 621 -14.24 8.23 3.37
CA LYS A 621 -13.05 9.09 3.34
C LYS A 621 -13.29 10.36 2.52
N GLY A 622 -12.67 11.45 2.95
CA GLY A 622 -12.64 12.72 2.22
C GLY A 622 -11.37 13.49 2.48
N TYR A 623 -11.00 14.39 1.57
CA TYR A 623 -9.91 15.32 1.82
C TYR A 623 -10.09 16.65 1.10
N ARG A 624 -9.38 17.66 1.60
CA ARG A 624 -9.28 18.98 0.98
C ARG A 624 -7.85 19.48 1.02
N ASN A 625 -7.33 19.87 -0.14
CA ASN A 625 -6.08 20.62 -0.21
C ASN A 625 -6.29 22.07 0.22
N ILE A 626 -5.39 22.57 1.06
CA ILE A 626 -5.40 23.93 1.60
C ILE A 626 -4.00 24.51 1.42
N ILE A 627 -3.90 25.68 0.79
CA ILE A 627 -2.63 26.41 0.65
C ILE A 627 -2.60 27.48 1.73
N ILE A 628 -1.67 27.35 2.67
CA ILE A 628 -1.47 28.27 3.79
C ILE A 628 -0.45 29.33 3.39
N ALA A 629 -0.85 30.61 3.41
CA ALA A 629 0.07 31.72 3.22
C ALA A 629 1.00 31.89 4.42
N PRO A 630 2.28 32.29 4.23
CA PRO A 630 3.15 32.64 5.34
C PRO A 630 2.59 33.84 6.11
N ARG A 631 2.96 33.96 7.37
CA ARG A 631 2.62 35.14 8.17
C ARG A 631 3.30 36.38 7.54
N PRO A 632 2.60 37.50 7.36
CA PRO A 632 3.22 38.75 6.95
C PRO A 632 4.30 39.14 7.95
N GLU A 633 5.49 39.49 7.45
CA GLU A 633 6.60 40.03 8.24
C GLU A 633 6.23 41.33 8.96
#